data_AF-A0AA35R628-F1
#
_entry.id   AF-A0AA35R628-F1
#
_cell.length_a   1.000
_cell.length_b   1.000
_cell.length_c   1.000
_cell.angle_alpha   90.00
_cell.angle_beta   90.00
_cell.angle_gamma   90.00
#
_symmetry.space_group_name_H-M   'P 1'
#
loop_
_entity.id
_entity.type
_entity.pdbx_description
1 polymer ?
#
loop_
_entity_poly.entity_id
_entity_poly.type
_entity_poly.pdbx_seq_one_letter_code
_entity_poly.pdbx_strand_id
1 'polypeptide(L)'
;MPTFSEAAHTVHEANKPRWRNGSHTSAWIQTLERHAFPKIGNKKIDTVSRTDVLTVLTPIWSTRPETGRRVRQRMRTIFRWAMANELIETNPAGEAIDGALPSMPKVKAHLRALPYQEVGSALETVDASQTSPASKRCLKFLILTAARSGEARGATGTRSISSVEQAYARSDLFDRRRVLMQQWADYLTASRAESSGCY
;
A
#
# COMPACT_ATOMS: atom_id res chain seq x y z
N MET A 1 11.04 -21.09 24.79
CA MET A 1 9.91 -20.81 23.87
C MET A 1 9.68 -19.32 23.80
N PRO A 2 9.67 -18.74 22.59
CA PRO A 2 9.44 -17.32 22.41
C PRO A 2 8.00 -16.93 22.75
N THR A 3 7.82 -15.69 23.17
CA THR A 3 6.50 -15.06 23.26
C THR A 3 5.93 -14.77 21.88
N PHE A 4 4.62 -14.53 21.79
CA PHE A 4 4.01 -14.12 20.52
C PHE A 4 4.63 -12.84 19.97
N SER A 5 4.96 -11.88 20.85
CA SER A 5 5.63 -10.63 20.46
C SER A 5 7.02 -10.90 19.86
N GLU A 6 7.85 -11.68 20.55
CA GLU A 6 9.19 -12.04 20.07
C GLU A 6 9.13 -12.78 18.73
N ALA A 7 8.24 -13.78 18.60
CA ALA A 7 8.04 -14.49 17.35
C ALA A 7 7.57 -13.55 16.22
N ALA A 8 6.71 -12.57 16.52
CA ALA A 8 6.28 -11.57 15.55
C ALA A 8 7.45 -10.71 15.05
N HIS A 9 8.36 -10.30 15.95
CA HIS A 9 9.56 -9.55 15.59
C HIS A 9 10.55 -10.41 14.77
N THR A 10 10.75 -11.67 15.13
CA THR A 10 11.60 -12.59 14.35
C THR A 10 11.07 -12.78 12.93
N VAL A 11 9.76 -13.00 12.78
CA VAL A 11 9.09 -13.13 11.48
C VAL A 11 9.15 -11.82 10.68
N HIS A 12 9.03 -10.68 11.36
CA HIS A 12 9.14 -9.36 10.74
C HIS A 12 10.53 -9.12 10.16
N GLU A 13 11.59 -9.35 10.94
CA GLU A 13 12.97 -9.21 10.48
C GLU A 13 13.32 -10.22 9.38
N ALA A 14 12.83 -11.46 9.45
CA ALA A 14 13.03 -12.45 8.40
C ALA A 14 12.33 -12.07 7.07
N ASN A 15 11.19 -11.38 7.12
CA ASN A 15 10.45 -10.95 5.93
C ASN A 15 10.85 -9.56 5.40
N LYS A 16 11.57 -8.77 6.21
CA LYS A 16 12.02 -7.42 5.87
C LYS A 16 12.81 -7.35 4.55
N PRO A 17 13.73 -8.28 4.21
CA PRO A 17 14.43 -8.27 2.92
C PRO A 17 13.50 -8.53 1.73
N ARG A 18 12.37 -9.21 1.96
CA ARG A 18 11.39 -9.55 0.91
C ARG A 18 10.47 -8.37 0.59
N TRP A 19 10.31 -7.42 1.50
CA TRP A 19 9.44 -6.27 1.32
C TRP A 19 10.19 -5.09 0.72
N ARG A 20 9.94 -4.82 -0.56
CA ARG A 20 10.54 -3.70 -1.31
C ARG A 20 10.14 -2.31 -0.79
N ASN A 21 9.06 -2.20 -0.02
CA ASN A 21 8.50 -0.92 0.45
C ASN A 21 8.64 -0.77 1.98
N GLY A 22 9.54 0.10 2.45
CA GLY A 22 9.76 0.33 3.89
C GLY A 22 8.51 0.76 4.68
N SER A 23 7.58 1.49 4.04
CA SER A 23 6.28 1.85 4.66
C SER A 23 5.40 0.64 4.96
N HIS A 24 5.47 -0.42 4.14
CA HIS A 24 4.69 -1.64 4.37
C HIS A 24 5.28 -2.46 5.52
N THR A 25 6.61 -2.43 5.67
CA THR A 25 7.34 -3.08 6.77
C THR A 25 6.96 -2.50 8.12
N SER A 26 6.96 -1.17 8.28
CA SER A 26 6.59 -0.53 9.54
C SER A 26 5.09 -0.66 9.84
N ALA A 27 4.23 -0.54 8.82
CA ALA A 27 2.80 -0.78 8.96
C ALA A 27 2.49 -2.23 9.39
N TRP A 28 3.36 -3.20 9.08
CA TRP A 28 3.18 -4.60 9.46
C TRP A 28 3.18 -4.79 10.98
N ILE A 29 4.24 -4.31 11.64
CA ILE A 29 4.43 -4.49 13.08
C ILE A 29 3.48 -3.58 13.89
N GLN A 30 3.30 -2.32 13.46
CA GLN A 30 2.44 -1.35 14.16
C GLN A 30 0.98 -1.81 14.30
N THR A 31 0.46 -2.55 13.32
CA THR A 31 -0.92 -3.05 13.43
C THR A 31 -1.00 -4.20 14.44
N LEU A 32 0.05 -5.02 14.58
CA LEU A 32 0.10 -6.06 15.60
C LEU A 32 0.30 -5.46 17.00
N GLU A 33 1.14 -4.43 17.13
CA GLU A 33 1.31 -3.65 18.36
C GLU A 33 0.00 -3.02 18.83
N ARG A 34 -0.80 -2.49 17.91
CA ARG A 34 -2.09 -1.88 18.23
C ARG A 34 -3.16 -2.88 18.65
N HIS A 35 -3.17 -4.06 18.05
CA HIS A 35 -4.34 -4.95 18.13
C HIS A 35 -4.06 -6.29 18.81
N ALA A 36 -2.91 -6.92 18.54
CA ALA A 36 -2.59 -8.26 19.01
C ALA A 36 -1.74 -8.23 20.30
N PHE A 37 -0.69 -7.41 20.35
CA PHE A 37 0.24 -7.38 21.48
C PHE A 37 -0.41 -7.06 22.84
N PRO A 38 -1.40 -6.15 22.94
CA PRO A 38 -2.04 -5.86 24.22
C PRO A 38 -2.79 -7.04 24.83
N LYS A 39 -3.18 -8.04 24.03
CA LYS A 39 -3.98 -9.19 24.48
C LYS A 39 -3.18 -10.49 24.57
N ILE A 40 -2.34 -10.77 23.57
CA ILE A 40 -1.63 -12.04 23.43
C ILE A 40 -0.11 -11.89 23.37
N GLY A 41 0.42 -10.65 23.37
CA GLY A 41 1.85 -10.39 23.16
C GLY A 41 2.77 -11.08 24.17
N ASN A 42 2.36 -11.10 25.45
CA ASN A 42 3.13 -11.69 26.55
C ASN A 42 2.91 -13.21 26.71
N LYS A 43 1.97 -13.80 25.97
CA LYS A 43 1.74 -15.25 26.02
C LYS A 43 2.80 -15.98 25.20
N LYS A 44 3.22 -17.15 25.67
CA LYS A 44 4.10 -18.05 24.90
C LYS A 44 3.34 -18.59 23.70
N ILE A 45 4.01 -18.75 22.57
CA ILE A 45 3.36 -19.06 21.28
C ILE A 45 2.59 -20.39 21.26
N ASP A 46 3.00 -21.36 22.08
CA ASP A 46 2.37 -22.67 22.29
C ASP A 46 1.07 -22.60 23.09
N THR A 47 1.00 -21.65 24.03
CA THR A 47 -0.16 -21.46 24.90
C THR A 47 -1.26 -20.62 24.26
N VAL A 48 -1.02 -20.04 23.08
CA VAL A 48 -2.01 -19.24 22.38
C VAL A 48 -3.05 -20.15 21.73
N SER A 49 -4.27 -20.09 22.27
CA SER A 49 -5.40 -20.86 21.76
C SER A 49 -6.14 -20.14 20.63
N ARG A 50 -7.02 -20.86 19.92
CA ARG A 50 -7.92 -20.25 18.93
C ARG A 50 -8.84 -19.19 19.57
N THR A 51 -9.27 -19.40 20.81
CA THR A 51 -10.12 -18.46 21.57
C THR A 51 -9.42 -17.13 21.80
N ASP A 52 -8.12 -17.15 22.06
CA ASP A 52 -7.31 -15.94 22.20
C ASP A 52 -7.26 -15.13 20.89
N VAL A 53 -7.10 -15.84 19.75
CA VAL A 53 -7.12 -15.20 18.42
C VAL A 53 -8.47 -14.56 18.13
N LEU A 54 -9.58 -15.25 18.45
CA LEU A 54 -10.92 -14.69 18.30
C LEU A 54 -11.12 -13.46 19.19
N THR A 55 -10.64 -13.50 20.42
CA THR A 55 -10.72 -12.36 21.36
C THR A 55 -10.01 -11.11 20.80
N VAL A 56 -8.95 -11.27 20.02
CA VAL A 56 -8.29 -10.19 19.29
C VAL A 56 -9.12 -9.72 18.08
N LEU A 57 -9.63 -10.65 17.27
CA LEU A 57 -10.25 -10.33 15.98
C LEU A 57 -11.68 -9.79 16.10
N THR A 58 -12.50 -10.31 17.02
CA THR A 58 -13.93 -9.93 17.18
C THR A 58 -14.16 -8.42 17.24
N PRO A 59 -13.50 -7.63 18.11
CA PRO A 59 -13.75 -6.18 18.19
C PRO A 59 -13.33 -5.41 16.92
N ILE A 60 -12.34 -5.93 16.18
CA ILE A 60 -11.86 -5.32 14.94
C ILE A 60 -12.80 -5.66 13.79
N TRP A 61 -13.35 -6.87 13.79
CA TRP A 61 -14.24 -7.35 12.75
C TRP A 61 -15.53 -6.54 12.66
N SER A 62 -16.10 -6.15 13.81
CA SER A 62 -17.31 -5.33 13.87
C SER A 62 -17.09 -3.88 13.44
N THR A 63 -15.90 -3.33 13.66
CA THR A 63 -15.60 -1.91 13.38
C THR A 63 -14.95 -1.69 12.01
N ARG A 64 -13.95 -2.51 11.66
CA ARG A 64 -13.11 -2.37 10.47
C ARG A 64 -12.72 -3.76 9.93
N PRO A 65 -13.60 -4.42 9.16
CA PRO A 65 -13.39 -5.82 8.74
C PRO A 65 -12.16 -6.02 7.87
N GLU A 66 -11.79 -5.04 7.03
CA GLU A 66 -10.55 -5.11 6.23
C GLU A 66 -9.29 -5.10 7.10
N THR A 67 -9.27 -4.27 8.16
CA THR A 67 -8.17 -4.30 9.14
C THR A 67 -8.13 -5.64 9.87
N GLY A 68 -9.27 -6.20 10.24
CA GLY A 68 -9.37 -7.53 10.86
C GLY A 68 -8.79 -8.64 9.98
N ARG A 69 -9.11 -8.64 8.67
CA ARG A 69 -8.53 -9.58 7.69
C ARG A 69 -7.02 -9.45 7.62
N ARG A 70 -6.48 -8.23 7.57
CA ARG A 70 -5.04 -7.98 7.56
C ARG A 70 -4.37 -8.49 8.83
N VAL A 71 -4.93 -8.20 10.02
CA VAL A 71 -4.40 -8.69 11.29
C VAL A 71 -4.36 -10.22 11.31
N ARG A 72 -5.46 -10.88 10.94
CA ARG A 72 -5.51 -12.35 10.87
C ARG A 72 -4.47 -12.92 9.92
N GLN A 73 -4.31 -12.34 8.72
CA GLN A 73 -3.32 -12.79 7.76
C GLN A 73 -1.90 -12.76 8.36
N ARG A 74 -1.58 -11.70 9.12
CA ARG A 74 -0.27 -11.56 9.78
C ARG A 74 -0.08 -12.58 10.90
N MET A 75 -1.10 -12.77 11.74
CA MET A 75 -1.09 -13.81 12.78
C MET A 75 -0.90 -15.21 12.16
N ARG A 76 -1.60 -15.51 11.07
CA ARG A 76 -1.44 -16.78 10.33
C ARG A 76 0.00 -16.98 9.87
N THR A 77 0.67 -15.94 9.37
CA THR A 77 2.08 -16.01 8.97
C THR A 77 3.00 -16.31 10.16
N ILE A 78 2.75 -15.70 11.32
CA ILE A 78 3.54 -15.93 12.54
C ILE A 78 3.39 -17.38 13.02
N PHE A 79 2.16 -17.88 13.12
CA PHE A 79 1.93 -19.28 13.53
C PHE A 79 2.43 -20.28 12.49
N ARG A 80 2.40 -19.96 11.19
CA ARG A 80 3.05 -20.79 10.17
C ARG A 80 4.55 -20.87 10.33
N TRP A 81 5.20 -19.76 10.68
CA TRP A 81 6.62 -19.79 11.01
C TRP A 81 6.88 -20.62 12.26
N ALA A 82 6.04 -20.49 13.30
CA ALA A 82 6.18 -21.29 14.52
C ALA A 82 6.02 -22.80 14.26
N MET A 83 5.08 -23.21 13.40
CA MET A 83 4.95 -24.60 12.95
C MET A 83 6.21 -25.09 12.21
N ALA A 84 6.78 -24.25 11.33
CA ALA A 84 7.98 -24.60 10.58
C ALA A 84 9.24 -24.72 11.47
N ASN A 85 9.23 -24.11 12.65
CA ASN A 85 10.28 -24.26 13.66
C ASN A 85 9.92 -25.30 14.74
N GLU A 86 8.88 -26.12 14.49
CA GLU A 86 8.41 -27.19 15.39
C GLU A 86 8.05 -26.68 16.80
N LEU A 87 7.70 -25.40 16.93
CA LEU A 87 7.30 -24.79 18.22
C LEU A 87 5.84 -25.08 18.56
N ILE A 88 5.02 -25.31 17.55
CA ILE A 88 3.59 -25.63 17.67
C ILE A 88 3.21 -26.67 16.61
N GLU A 89 2.28 -27.56 16.93
CA GLU A 89 1.80 -28.57 15.99
C GLU A 89 0.69 -28.07 15.07
N THR A 90 -0.16 -27.16 15.57
CA THR A 90 -1.33 -26.68 14.84
C THR A 90 -1.40 -25.16 14.83
N ASN A 91 -2.00 -24.60 13.76
CA ASN A 91 -2.16 -23.16 13.63
C ASN A 91 -3.48 -22.69 14.27
N PRO A 92 -3.44 -21.96 15.41
CA PRO A 92 -4.66 -21.44 16.04
C PRO A 92 -5.37 -20.39 15.17
N ALA A 93 -4.64 -19.69 14.29
CA ALA A 93 -5.17 -18.72 13.33
C ALA A 93 -5.53 -19.32 11.95
N GLY A 94 -5.76 -20.64 11.89
CA GLY A 94 -6.07 -21.39 10.68
C GLY A 94 -7.44 -21.10 10.05
N GLU A 95 -7.88 -22.00 9.16
CA GLU A 95 -9.09 -21.84 8.35
C GLU A 95 -10.37 -22.01 9.16
N ALA A 96 -10.34 -22.77 10.24
CA ALA A 96 -11.51 -22.95 11.11
C ALA A 96 -11.97 -21.66 11.84
N ILE A 97 -11.19 -20.57 11.81
CA ILE A 97 -11.64 -19.25 12.25
C ILE A 97 -12.69 -18.65 11.29
N ASP A 98 -12.72 -19.07 10.02
CA ASP A 98 -13.71 -18.60 9.05
C ASP A 98 -15.15 -18.97 9.43
N GLY A 99 -15.34 -20.09 10.14
CA GLY A 99 -16.66 -20.48 10.65
C GLY A 99 -17.11 -19.66 11.88
N ALA A 100 -16.16 -19.07 12.61
CA ALA A 100 -16.44 -18.30 13.83
C ALA A 100 -16.61 -16.79 13.56
N LEU A 101 -16.08 -16.29 12.44
CA LEU A 101 -16.22 -14.89 12.03
C LEU A 101 -17.25 -14.80 10.91
N PRO A 102 -18.35 -14.04 11.08
CA PRO A 102 -19.36 -13.91 10.03
C PRO A 102 -18.73 -13.36 8.75
N SER A 103 -19.07 -13.98 7.61
CA SER A 103 -18.63 -13.53 6.29
C SER A 103 -19.24 -12.17 5.99
N MET A 104 -18.47 -11.11 6.23
CA MET A 104 -18.88 -9.77 5.82
C MET A 104 -18.69 -9.64 4.31
N PRO A 105 -19.73 -9.30 3.53
CA PRO A 105 -19.61 -9.12 2.10
C PRO A 105 -18.48 -8.12 1.82
N LYS A 106 -17.65 -8.42 0.82
CA LYS A 106 -16.64 -7.48 0.34
C LYS A 106 -17.39 -6.33 -0.33
N VAL A 107 -17.77 -5.32 0.43
CA VAL A 107 -18.26 -4.07 -0.15
C VAL A 107 -17.08 -3.41 -0.83
N LYS A 108 -16.86 -3.75 -2.11
CA LYS A 108 -16.02 -2.96 -2.98
C LYS A 108 -16.79 -1.66 -3.24
N ALA A 109 -16.55 -0.66 -2.42
CA ALA A 109 -16.92 0.70 -2.78
C ALA A 109 -16.07 1.07 -3.99
N HIS A 110 -16.62 0.90 -5.19
CA HIS A 110 -15.99 1.38 -6.40
C HIS A 110 -15.92 2.90 -6.30
N LEU A 111 -14.70 3.45 -6.38
CA LEU A 111 -14.54 4.89 -6.49
C LEU A 111 -15.24 5.33 -7.78
N ARG A 112 -16.14 6.31 -7.68
CA ARG A 112 -16.84 6.86 -8.84
C ARG A 112 -15.78 7.47 -9.77
N ALA A 113 -15.72 6.98 -11.01
CA ALA A 113 -14.91 7.60 -12.03
C ALA A 113 -15.54 8.94 -12.43
N LEU A 114 -14.70 9.95 -12.63
CA LEU A 114 -15.14 11.23 -13.19
C LEU A 114 -15.51 11.01 -14.67
N PRO A 115 -16.71 11.42 -15.12
CA PRO A 115 -17.08 11.38 -16.53
C PRO A 115 -16.08 12.17 -17.37
N TYR A 116 -15.75 11.67 -18.57
CA TYR A 116 -14.77 12.32 -19.45
C TYR A 116 -15.10 13.78 -19.76
N GLN A 117 -16.39 14.09 -19.92
CA GLN A 117 -16.90 15.44 -20.19
C GLN A 117 -16.61 16.43 -19.04
N GLU A 118 -16.48 15.94 -17.81
CA GLU A 118 -16.23 16.75 -16.61
C GLU A 118 -14.73 16.91 -16.31
N VAL A 119 -13.84 16.28 -17.09
CA VAL A 119 -12.39 16.40 -16.86
C VAL A 119 -11.91 17.84 -17.04
N GLY A 120 -12.46 18.58 -18.01
CA GLY A 120 -12.11 19.98 -18.25
C GLY A 120 -12.42 20.86 -17.04
N SER A 121 -13.66 20.81 -16.54
CA SER A 121 -14.08 21.58 -15.36
C SER A 121 -13.35 21.16 -14.08
N ALA A 122 -13.02 19.87 -13.94
CA ALA A 122 -12.21 19.39 -12.83
C ALA A 122 -10.78 19.96 -12.87
N LEU A 123 -10.17 20.09 -14.06
CA LEU A 123 -8.86 20.71 -14.21
C LEU A 123 -8.88 22.20 -13.90
N GLU A 124 -9.92 22.93 -14.29
CA GLU A 124 -10.13 24.33 -13.93
C GLU A 124 -10.25 24.50 -12.41
N THR A 125 -10.99 23.61 -11.75
CA THR A 125 -11.12 23.59 -10.28
C THR A 125 -9.76 23.35 -9.60
N VAL A 126 -8.94 22.46 -10.15
CA VAL A 126 -7.58 22.22 -9.66
C VAL A 126 -6.70 23.45 -9.84
N ASP A 127 -6.82 24.15 -10.96
CA ASP A 127 -6.08 25.38 -11.24
C ASP A 127 -6.48 26.53 -10.31
N ALA A 128 -7.76 26.66 -9.99
CA ALA A 128 -8.27 27.63 -9.03
C ALA A 128 -7.93 27.30 -7.56
N SER A 129 -7.57 26.05 -7.25
CA SER A 129 -7.25 25.64 -5.87
C SER A 129 -5.98 26.32 -5.33
N GLN A 130 -5.87 26.49 -4.01
CA GLN A 130 -4.68 27.04 -3.35
C GLN A 130 -3.51 26.03 -3.22
N THR A 131 -3.57 24.91 -3.95
CA THR A 131 -2.54 23.86 -3.90
C THR A 131 -1.24 24.33 -4.56
N SER A 132 -0.11 23.75 -4.16
CA SER A 132 1.19 24.05 -4.76
C SER A 132 1.18 23.86 -6.30
N PRO A 133 1.89 24.72 -7.06
CA PRO A 133 1.99 24.58 -8.51
C PRO A 133 2.58 23.23 -8.95
N ALA A 134 3.41 22.59 -8.12
CA ALA A 134 3.96 21.26 -8.39
C ALA A 134 2.88 20.17 -8.32
N SER A 135 2.00 20.20 -7.32
CA SER A 135 0.91 19.22 -7.19
C SER A 135 -0.13 19.35 -8.30
N LYS A 136 -0.47 20.59 -8.71
CA LYS A 136 -1.37 20.84 -9.85
C LYS A 136 -0.82 20.22 -11.14
N ARG A 137 0.47 20.44 -11.41
CA ARG A 137 1.16 19.88 -12.58
C ARG A 137 1.27 18.37 -12.49
N CYS A 138 1.61 17.81 -11.33
CA CYS A 138 1.66 16.37 -11.11
C CYS A 138 0.30 15.69 -11.36
N LEU A 139 -0.81 16.32 -10.97
CA LEU A 139 -2.15 15.80 -11.25
C LEU A 139 -2.48 15.84 -12.76
N LYS A 140 -2.19 16.95 -13.44
CA LYS A 140 -2.33 17.05 -14.91
C LYS A 140 -1.50 15.99 -15.63
N PHE A 141 -0.27 15.76 -15.17
CA PHE A 141 0.61 14.71 -15.67
C PHE A 141 0.00 13.31 -15.48
N LEU A 142 -0.56 13.03 -14.30
CA LEU A 142 -1.22 11.77 -14.00
C LEU A 142 -2.42 11.52 -14.92
N ILE A 143 -3.22 12.55 -15.20
CA ILE A 143 -4.37 12.46 -16.10
C ILE A 143 -3.91 12.18 -17.54
N LEU A 144 -2.85 12.84 -18.01
CA LEU A 144 -2.34 12.67 -19.38
C LEU A 144 -1.61 11.35 -19.62
N THR A 145 -0.94 10.82 -18.60
CA THR A 145 -0.07 9.63 -18.75
C THR A 145 -0.66 8.35 -18.17
N ALA A 146 -1.75 8.45 -17.41
CA ALA A 146 -2.31 7.36 -16.61
C ALA A 146 -1.28 6.65 -15.71
N ALA A 147 -0.18 7.32 -15.36
CA ALA A 147 0.85 6.78 -14.49
C ALA A 147 0.32 6.61 -13.05
N ARG A 148 0.98 5.77 -12.25
CA ARG A 148 0.63 5.68 -10.82
C ARG A 148 1.13 6.93 -10.10
N SER A 149 0.38 7.38 -9.08
CA SER A 149 0.75 8.59 -8.31
C SER A 149 2.16 8.55 -7.71
N GLY A 150 2.65 7.37 -7.35
CA GLY A 150 4.03 7.19 -6.89
C GLY A 150 5.08 7.39 -7.98
N GLU A 151 4.80 6.96 -9.21
CA GLU A 151 5.70 7.12 -10.36
C GLU A 151 5.79 8.58 -10.80
N ALA A 152 4.66 9.31 -10.78
CA ALA A 152 4.64 10.73 -11.13
C ALA A 152 5.38 11.62 -10.12
N ARG A 153 5.32 11.30 -8.81
CA ARG A 153 6.06 12.05 -7.78
C ARG A 153 7.55 11.75 -7.76
N GLY A 154 7.95 10.54 -8.19
CA GLY A 154 9.34 10.10 -8.26
C GLY A 154 10.01 10.30 -9.62
N ALA A 155 9.35 11.01 -10.54
CA ALA A 155 9.86 11.23 -11.88
C ALA A 155 11.06 12.18 -11.85
N THR A 156 12.26 11.62 -11.76
CA THR A 156 13.52 12.33 -12.01
C THR A 156 13.81 12.27 -13.52
N GLY A 157 14.20 13.40 -14.11
CA GLY A 157 14.50 13.52 -15.55
C GLY A 157 15.69 12.69 -16.05
N THR A 158 16.28 11.84 -15.21
CA THR A 158 17.49 11.09 -15.48
C THR A 158 17.37 9.65 -14.98
N ARG A 159 16.95 8.78 -15.90
CA ARG A 159 17.29 7.36 -16.11
C ARG A 159 17.73 6.52 -14.90
N SER A 160 16.82 5.70 -14.38
CA SER A 160 17.15 4.34 -13.91
C SER A 160 16.17 3.35 -14.54
N ILE A 161 16.66 2.53 -15.48
CA ILE A 161 15.82 1.62 -16.25
C ILE A 161 15.33 0.51 -15.33
N SER A 162 14.03 0.40 -15.14
CA SER A 162 13.39 -0.62 -14.30
C SER A 162 13.07 -1.89 -15.09
N SER A 163 12.83 -3.01 -14.40
CA SER A 163 12.37 -4.26 -15.04
C SER A 163 11.01 -4.12 -15.75
N VAL A 164 10.25 -3.07 -15.40
CA VAL A 164 9.01 -2.70 -16.08
C VAL A 164 9.31 -2.10 -17.45
N GLU A 165 10.33 -1.27 -17.59
CA GLU A 165 10.78 -0.76 -18.91
C GLU A 165 11.29 -1.86 -19.84
N GLN A 166 11.88 -2.96 -19.34
CA GLN A 166 12.19 -4.14 -20.18
C GLN A 166 10.95 -4.81 -20.77
N ALA A 167 9.79 -4.69 -20.10
CA ALA A 167 8.51 -5.15 -20.66
C ALA A 167 7.94 -4.14 -21.68
N TYR A 168 8.09 -2.82 -21.44
CA TYR A 168 7.63 -1.78 -22.35
C TYR A 168 8.52 -1.58 -23.57
N ALA A 169 9.83 -1.82 -23.48
CA ALA A 169 10.81 -1.72 -24.58
C ALA A 169 10.60 -2.79 -25.66
N ARG A 170 9.70 -3.76 -25.43
CA ARG A 170 9.18 -4.65 -26.49
C ARG A 170 8.10 -3.98 -27.36
N SER A 171 7.74 -2.72 -27.10
CA SER A 171 6.76 -1.93 -27.84
C SER A 171 7.25 -0.51 -28.12
N ASP A 172 6.74 0.11 -29.19
CA ASP A 172 7.05 1.48 -29.66
C ASP A 172 6.53 2.58 -28.73
N LEU A 173 5.82 2.22 -27.66
CA LEU A 173 5.20 3.13 -26.70
C LEU A 173 6.21 3.98 -25.94
N PHE A 174 7.43 3.46 -25.71
CA PHE A 174 8.47 4.21 -25.00
C PHE A 174 8.95 5.43 -25.80
N ASP A 175 9.18 5.26 -27.10
CA ASP A 175 9.61 6.34 -27.98
C ASP A 175 8.51 7.41 -28.15
N ARG A 176 7.25 6.98 -28.27
CA ARG A 176 6.10 7.90 -28.29
C ARG A 176 5.97 8.66 -26.97
N ARG A 177 6.16 7.99 -25.83
CA ARG A 177 6.12 8.62 -24.51
C ARG A 177 7.25 9.62 -24.33
N ARG A 178 8.46 9.35 -24.84
CA ARG A 178 9.61 10.27 -24.76
C ARG A 178 9.31 11.63 -25.41
N VAL A 179 8.72 11.62 -26.61
CA VAL A 179 8.33 12.86 -27.31
C VAL A 179 7.30 13.64 -26.50
N LEU A 180 6.28 12.95 -25.96
CA LEU A 180 5.26 13.58 -25.13
C LEU A 180 5.84 14.15 -23.82
N MET A 181 6.77 13.45 -23.18
CA MET A 181 7.45 13.94 -21.98
C MET A 181 8.30 15.19 -22.26
N GLN A 182 8.96 15.27 -23.42
CA GLN A 182 9.74 16.44 -23.80
C GLN A 182 8.84 17.66 -24.05
N GLN A 183 7.77 17.49 -24.85
CA GLN A 183 6.79 18.55 -25.08
C GLN A 183 6.16 19.06 -23.77
N TRP A 184 5.94 18.16 -22.82
CA TRP A 184 5.41 18.53 -21.52
C TRP A 184 6.44 19.25 -20.64
N ALA A 185 7.70 18.83 -20.66
CA ALA A 185 8.79 19.53 -19.99
C ALA A 185 8.95 20.96 -20.55
N ASP A 186 8.86 21.12 -21.87
CA ASP A 186 8.95 22.41 -22.56
C ASP A 186 7.79 23.34 -22.18
N TYR A 187 6.57 22.81 -22.07
CA TYR A 187 5.41 23.57 -21.58
C TYR A 187 5.62 24.06 -20.14
N LEU A 188 6.18 23.22 -19.26
CA LEU A 188 6.45 23.59 -17.87
C LEU A 188 7.56 24.62 -17.70
N THR A 189 8.57 24.61 -18.57
CA THR A 189 9.68 25.57 -18.54
C THR A 189 9.33 26.87 -19.24
N ALA A 190 8.52 26.84 -20.30
CA ALA A 190 7.98 28.04 -20.96
C ALA A 190 7.15 28.90 -19.99
N SER A 191 6.31 28.28 -19.16
CA SER A 191 5.53 28.98 -18.14
C SER A 191 6.38 29.66 -17.05
N ARG A 192 7.69 29.36 -16.98
CA ARG A 192 8.64 29.98 -16.04
C ARG A 192 9.32 31.20 -16.65
N ALA A 193 9.44 31.27 -17.98
CA ALA A 193 10.02 32.41 -18.69
C ALA A 193 9.07 33.61 -18.74
N GLU A 194 7.76 33.36 -18.91
CA GLU A 194 6.74 34.42 -18.96
C GLU A 194 6.55 35.14 -17.61
N SER A 195 6.88 34.48 -16.49
CA SER A 195 6.79 35.07 -15.15
C SER A 195 8.02 35.89 -14.72
N SER A 196 9.08 35.93 -15.54
CA SER A 196 10.34 36.63 -15.21
C SER A 196 10.67 37.79 -16.16
N GLY A 197 9.75 38.15 -17.06
CA GLY A 197 9.96 39.15 -18.12
C GLY A 197 9.20 40.48 -17.96
N CYS A 198 8.64 40.78 -16.79
CA CYS A 198 8.14 42.12 -16.47
C CYS A 198 9.06 42.82 -15.46
N TYR A 199 10.06 43.53 -15.98
CA TYR A 199 10.63 44.74 -15.41
C TYR A 199 10.88 45.73 -16.53
#